data_AF-A0A2N9MYU5-F1
#
_entry.id   AF-A0A2N9MYU5-F1
#
_cell.length_a   1.000
_cell.length_b   1.000
_cell.length_c   1.000
_cell.angle_alpha   90.00
_cell.angle_beta   90.00
_cell.angle_gamma   90.00
#
_symmetry.space_group_name_H-M   'P 1'
#
loop_
_entity.id
_entity.type
_entity.pdbx_description
1 polymer ?
#
loop_
_entity_poly.entity_id
_entity_poly.type
_entity_poly.pdbx_seq_one_letter_code
_entity_poly.pdbx_strand_id
1 'polypeptide(L)'
;MCTPTQRSPRCRHAFLALLLAAAAVPAAAQTYISAEPIPSGTVVGSSNLAAIENLGYANMALWGQRLQACGLVDNILDALSDNRAITTLTRANSTYQVAAGGFQGVTDPSYVFSMVDSGPGAVSQSDVFVLDNALGYALNQDGTAQFSLRYDPSNPDDFSSPYAVVTFTGYLTGKHAQSFFQYLGTIDVNLYTGTNAGFTQVPLNPFGPDNSMLFLIGNVSISEFETGLSKAATTTPGGRYSPLDHGQPSVANAGAAFPGNDWSAYPAGNQYLVNLPNSPRLLSQLAALRQTHLRAVHNLLAAIAKGDVDDYLNYRFRCP
;
A
#
# COMPACT_ATOMS: atom_id res chain seq x y z
N MET A 1 1.17 54.95 -5.97
CA MET A 1 1.92 55.98 -6.73
C MET A 1 2.58 56.90 -5.72
N CYS A 2 3.90 56.78 -5.56
CA CYS A 2 4.72 57.69 -4.75
C CYS A 2 5.57 58.51 -5.72
N THR A 3 5.59 59.83 -5.53
CA THR A 3 6.29 60.78 -6.39
C THR A 3 7.80 60.84 -6.08
N PRO A 4 8.65 61.12 -7.09
CA PRO A 4 10.07 60.79 -7.03
C PRO A 4 10.94 61.97 -6.60
N THR A 5 10.96 62.34 -5.32
CA THR A 5 11.97 63.29 -4.80
C THR A 5 12.19 63.13 -3.30
N GLN A 6 12.77 62.00 -2.87
CA GLN A 6 13.60 61.96 -1.65
C GLN A 6 14.43 60.67 -1.58
N ARG A 7 15.75 60.82 -1.74
CA ARG A 7 16.74 59.76 -1.55
C ARG A 7 16.94 59.55 -0.04
N SER A 8 16.32 58.48 0.49
CA SER A 8 16.58 57.97 1.84
C SER A 8 17.09 56.53 1.75
N PRO A 9 18.27 56.18 2.31
CA PRO A 9 18.85 54.84 2.23
C PRO A 9 18.19 53.80 3.14
N ARG A 10 17.10 54.16 3.84
CA ARG A 10 16.43 53.29 4.82
C ARG A 10 15.23 52.49 4.28
N CYS A 11 14.95 52.56 2.99
CA CYS A 11 13.95 51.73 2.30
C CYS A 11 14.56 50.56 1.49
N ARG A 12 15.75 50.07 1.86
CA ARG A 12 16.43 48.96 1.17
C ARG A 12 16.48 47.63 1.94
N HIS A 13 15.89 47.54 3.13
CA HIS A 13 16.01 46.34 3.98
C HIS A 13 14.67 45.69 4.36
N ALA A 14 13.55 46.11 3.77
CA ALA A 14 12.22 45.51 4.04
C ALA A 14 11.60 44.80 2.83
N PHE A 15 12.26 44.79 1.67
CA PHE A 15 11.79 44.12 0.45
C PHE A 15 12.72 43.00 -0.04
N LEU A 16 13.64 42.56 0.82
CA LEU A 16 14.56 41.43 0.59
C LEU A 16 14.46 40.38 1.71
N ALA A 17 13.30 40.27 2.35
CA ALA A 17 12.93 39.16 3.24
C ALA A 17 11.75 38.36 2.64
N LEU A 18 11.64 38.38 1.31
CA LEU A 18 10.57 37.75 0.55
C LEU A 18 11.17 37.09 -0.70
N LEU A 19 12.17 36.20 -0.54
CA LEU A 19 12.68 35.36 -1.66
C LEU A 19 13.61 34.20 -1.28
N LEU A 20 13.87 33.91 0.00
CA LEU A 20 14.71 32.77 0.41
C LEU A 20 14.16 32.10 1.68
N ALA A 21 13.16 31.25 1.52
CA ALA A 21 12.95 30.09 2.39
C ALA A 21 12.03 29.09 1.66
N ALA A 22 12.68 28.22 0.89
CA ALA A 22 12.19 26.95 0.36
C ALA A 22 10.83 26.99 -0.36
N ALA A 23 10.87 26.91 -1.68
CA ALA A 23 9.95 26.00 -2.36
C ALA A 23 10.12 24.64 -1.68
N ALA A 24 9.23 24.33 -0.73
CA ALA A 24 9.13 23.00 -0.18
C ALA A 24 8.81 22.11 -1.39
N VAL A 25 9.83 21.39 -1.86
CA VAL A 25 9.59 20.22 -2.70
C VAL A 25 8.56 19.42 -1.91
N PRO A 26 7.38 19.09 -2.47
CA PRO A 26 6.45 18.23 -1.76
C PRO A 26 7.25 16.99 -1.38
N ALA A 27 7.34 16.70 -0.08
CA ALA A 27 8.04 15.52 0.38
C ALA A 27 7.35 14.33 -0.30
N ALA A 28 8.09 13.67 -1.19
CA ALA A 28 7.57 12.50 -1.89
C ALA A 28 7.30 11.42 -0.84
N ALA A 29 6.20 10.69 -1.01
CA ALA A 29 5.95 9.53 -0.16
C ALA A 29 7.08 8.52 -0.32
N GLN A 30 7.73 8.15 0.79
CA GLN A 30 8.75 7.10 0.77
C GLN A 30 8.29 5.84 1.51
N THR A 31 7.19 5.91 2.28
CA THR A 31 6.62 4.77 2.99
C THR A 31 5.25 4.41 2.41
N TYR A 32 5.06 3.10 2.20
CA TYR A 32 3.83 2.50 1.70
C TYR A 32 3.39 1.37 2.64
N ILE A 33 2.07 1.20 2.78
CA ILE A 33 1.47 0.00 3.37
C ILE A 33 0.57 -0.63 2.31
N SER A 34 0.62 -1.96 2.19
CA SER A 34 -0.31 -2.74 1.38
C SER A 34 -1.07 -3.69 2.30
N ALA A 35 -2.38 -3.49 2.38
CA ALA A 35 -3.31 -4.33 3.13
C ALA A 35 -4.45 -4.81 2.22
N GLU A 36 -4.63 -6.10 2.08
CA GLU A 36 -5.64 -6.71 1.22
C GLU A 36 -6.99 -6.75 1.94
N PRO A 37 -8.10 -6.51 1.23
CA PRO A 37 -9.44 -6.78 1.74
C PRO A 37 -9.73 -8.28 1.81
N ILE A 38 -8.87 -9.13 1.22
CA ILE A 38 -9.06 -10.58 1.20
C ILE A 38 -8.64 -11.13 2.58
N PRO A 39 -9.53 -11.86 3.29
CA PRO A 39 -9.20 -12.42 4.59
C PRO A 39 -8.29 -13.65 4.48
N SER A 40 -7.56 -13.94 5.54
CA SER A 40 -6.77 -15.16 5.73
C SER A 40 -7.59 -16.43 5.45
N GLY A 41 -6.96 -17.37 4.74
CA GLY A 41 -7.52 -18.70 4.51
C GLY A 41 -7.73 -19.49 5.80
N THR A 42 -6.99 -19.18 6.87
CA THR A 42 -7.19 -19.77 8.20
C THR A 42 -8.47 -19.24 8.87
N VAL A 43 -8.84 -17.98 8.59
CA VAL A 43 -10.03 -17.34 9.18
C VAL A 43 -11.31 -17.78 8.46
N VAL A 44 -11.31 -17.86 7.13
CA VAL A 44 -12.51 -18.20 6.35
C VAL A 44 -12.55 -19.63 5.86
N GLY A 45 -11.44 -20.36 5.96
CA GLY A 45 -11.26 -21.70 5.40
C GLY A 45 -10.80 -21.67 3.93
N SER A 46 -9.91 -22.58 3.55
CA SER A 46 -9.29 -22.61 2.22
C SER A 46 -10.30 -22.72 1.07
N SER A 47 -11.42 -23.42 1.26
CA SER A 47 -12.47 -23.52 0.23
C SER A 47 -13.16 -22.18 -0.02
N ASN A 48 -13.36 -21.37 1.02
CA ASN A 48 -14.01 -20.06 0.88
C ASN A 48 -13.02 -19.05 0.31
N LEU A 49 -11.75 -19.08 0.73
CA LEU A 49 -10.70 -18.26 0.14
C LEU A 49 -10.58 -18.53 -1.36
N ALA A 50 -10.46 -19.81 -1.76
CA ALA A 50 -10.40 -20.19 -3.17
C ALA A 50 -11.64 -19.74 -3.95
N ALA A 51 -12.83 -19.75 -3.33
CA ALA A 51 -14.05 -19.25 -3.98
C ALA A 51 -13.99 -17.74 -4.24
N ILE A 52 -13.43 -16.97 -3.31
CA ILE A 52 -13.21 -15.52 -3.45
C ILE A 52 -12.15 -15.24 -4.53
N GLU A 53 -11.00 -15.92 -4.48
CA GLU A 53 -9.90 -15.74 -5.44
C GLU A 53 -10.34 -16.07 -6.89
N ASN A 54 -11.18 -17.10 -7.05
CA ASN A 54 -11.73 -17.50 -8.35
C ASN A 54 -12.71 -16.49 -8.98
N LEU A 55 -13.11 -15.43 -8.27
CA LEU A 55 -13.86 -14.32 -8.86
C LEU A 55 -13.05 -13.57 -9.92
N GLY A 56 -11.73 -13.67 -9.86
CA GLY A 56 -10.81 -12.89 -10.67
C GLY A 56 -10.63 -11.46 -10.15
N TYR A 57 -9.50 -10.87 -10.51
CA TYR A 57 -9.04 -9.60 -9.96
C TYR A 57 -10.07 -8.47 -10.07
N ALA A 58 -10.78 -8.35 -11.20
CA ALA A 58 -11.72 -7.25 -11.42
C ALA A 58 -12.87 -7.23 -10.39
N ASN A 59 -13.43 -8.40 -10.07
CA ASN A 59 -14.53 -8.50 -9.11
C ASN A 59 -14.01 -8.35 -7.67
N MET A 60 -12.84 -8.89 -7.35
CA MET A 60 -12.21 -8.67 -6.05
C MET A 60 -11.86 -7.18 -5.83
N ALA A 61 -11.29 -6.52 -6.83
CA ALA A 61 -10.97 -5.10 -6.77
C ALA A 61 -12.23 -4.23 -6.62
N LEU A 62 -13.29 -4.55 -7.36
CA LEU A 62 -14.58 -3.87 -7.19
C LEU A 62 -15.12 -4.05 -5.77
N TRP A 63 -15.03 -5.25 -5.20
CA TRP A 63 -15.43 -5.50 -3.81
C TRP A 63 -14.62 -4.67 -2.81
N GLY A 64 -13.29 -4.61 -2.97
CA GLY A 64 -12.44 -3.71 -2.18
C GLY A 64 -12.84 -2.24 -2.32
N GLN A 65 -13.17 -1.79 -3.53
CA GLN A 65 -13.65 -0.41 -3.76
C GLN A 65 -14.99 -0.15 -3.08
N ARG A 66 -15.90 -1.14 -3.02
CA ARG A 66 -17.16 -1.03 -2.28
C ARG A 66 -16.94 -0.92 -0.77
N LEU A 67 -16.02 -1.71 -0.21
CA LEU A 67 -15.63 -1.61 1.19
C LEU A 67 -14.98 -0.26 1.53
N GLN A 68 -14.11 0.24 0.65
CA GLN A 68 -13.54 1.59 0.75
C GLN A 68 -14.65 2.65 0.72
N ALA A 69 -15.60 2.57 -0.21
CA ALA A 69 -16.72 3.51 -0.30
C ALA A 69 -17.65 3.49 0.93
N CYS A 70 -17.66 2.38 1.67
CA CYS A 70 -18.34 2.26 2.95
C CYS A 70 -17.52 2.76 4.15
N GLY A 71 -16.33 3.28 3.90
CA GLY A 71 -15.46 3.85 4.92
C GLY A 71 -14.86 2.81 5.86
N LEU A 72 -14.73 1.53 5.47
CA LEU A 72 -14.14 0.53 6.37
C LEU A 72 -12.73 0.95 6.82
N VAL A 73 -11.89 1.36 5.87
CA VAL A 73 -10.53 1.84 6.12
C VAL A 73 -10.54 3.20 6.82
N ASP A 74 -11.43 4.11 6.43
CA ASP A 74 -11.59 5.41 7.11
C ASP A 74 -11.99 5.25 8.58
N ASN A 75 -12.87 4.30 8.90
CA ASN A 75 -13.28 4.02 10.27
C ASN A 75 -12.15 3.41 11.10
N ILE A 76 -11.22 2.67 10.49
CA ILE A 76 -9.98 2.22 11.16
C ILE A 76 -9.12 3.43 11.51
N LEU A 77 -8.89 4.35 10.55
CA LEU A 77 -8.15 5.58 10.79
C LEU A 77 -8.79 6.44 11.88
N ASP A 78 -10.11 6.60 11.85
CA ASP A 78 -10.85 7.36 12.85
C ASP A 78 -10.76 6.70 14.23
N ALA A 79 -10.89 5.38 14.34
CA ALA A 79 -10.70 4.67 15.59
C ALA A 79 -9.29 4.86 16.17
N LEU A 80 -8.25 4.80 15.33
CA LEU A 80 -6.88 5.06 15.75
C LEU A 80 -6.69 6.53 16.20
N SER A 81 -7.19 7.48 15.44
CA SER A 81 -7.07 8.91 15.73
C SER A 81 -7.82 9.34 16.99
N ASP A 82 -9.08 8.90 17.14
CA ASP A 82 -9.95 9.20 18.29
C ASP A 82 -9.38 8.69 19.62
N ASN A 83 -8.62 7.60 19.56
CA ASN A 83 -7.94 7.02 20.72
C ASN A 83 -6.49 7.49 20.86
N ARG A 84 -6.04 8.42 20.02
CA ARG A 84 -4.65 8.95 19.99
C ARG A 84 -3.61 7.84 19.83
N ALA A 85 -3.98 6.75 19.15
CA ALA A 85 -3.06 5.68 18.81
C ALA A 85 -2.12 6.08 17.67
N ILE A 86 -2.60 6.98 16.80
CA ILE A 86 -1.80 7.72 15.83
C ILE A 86 -1.90 9.22 16.16
N THR A 87 -0.83 9.98 15.94
CA THR A 87 -0.75 11.40 16.30
C THR A 87 -0.17 12.30 15.21
N THR A 88 0.69 11.74 14.37
CA THR A 88 1.36 12.36 13.23
C THR A 88 0.74 11.91 11.90
N LEU A 89 0.14 10.73 11.83
CA LEU A 89 -0.61 10.27 10.67
C LEU A 89 -1.96 10.99 10.60
N THR A 90 -2.19 11.63 9.46
CA THR A 90 -3.42 12.39 9.19
C THR A 90 -3.87 12.14 7.75
N ARG A 91 -5.12 12.49 7.44
CA ARG A 91 -5.61 12.49 6.04
C ARG A 91 -4.91 13.52 5.14
N ALA A 92 -4.13 14.46 5.69
CA ALA A 92 -3.43 15.47 4.91
C ALA A 92 -2.04 15.01 4.45
N ASN A 93 -1.43 14.05 5.14
CA ASN A 93 -0.10 13.51 4.83
C ASN A 93 -0.12 12.01 4.50
N SER A 94 -1.31 11.44 4.31
CA SER A 94 -1.52 10.08 3.84
C SER A 94 -2.68 10.01 2.87
N THR A 95 -2.58 9.13 1.88
CA THR A 95 -3.65 8.76 0.95
C THR A 95 -3.67 7.25 0.80
N TYR A 96 -4.81 6.69 0.39
CA TYR A 96 -4.89 5.27 0.05
C TYR A 96 -5.93 5.02 -1.04
N GLN A 97 -5.74 3.92 -1.75
CA GLN A 97 -6.66 3.47 -2.80
C GLN A 97 -6.55 1.96 -2.99
N VAL A 98 -7.55 1.38 -3.65
CA VAL A 98 -7.47 0.00 -4.13
C VAL A 98 -6.57 -0.07 -5.36
N ALA A 99 -5.43 -0.74 -5.21
CA ALA A 99 -4.47 -1.03 -6.26
C ALA A 99 -4.16 -2.54 -6.31
N ALA A 100 -3.23 -2.98 -7.16
CA ALA A 100 -2.80 -4.36 -7.18
C ALA A 100 -1.58 -4.59 -6.28
N GLY A 101 -1.65 -5.60 -5.44
CA GLY A 101 -0.50 -6.24 -4.80
C GLY A 101 -0.38 -7.67 -5.31
N GLY A 102 0.83 -8.18 -5.46
CA GLY A 102 1.03 -9.57 -5.81
C GLY A 102 2.16 -10.18 -5.03
N PHE A 103 1.98 -11.43 -4.61
CA PHE A 103 2.97 -12.16 -3.85
C PHE A 103 2.92 -13.64 -4.22
N GLN A 104 4.08 -14.27 -4.36
CA GLN A 104 4.21 -15.71 -4.62
C GLN A 104 3.33 -16.25 -5.76
N GLY A 105 3.18 -15.46 -6.82
CA GLY A 105 2.41 -15.84 -8.00
C GLY A 105 0.89 -15.69 -7.87
N VAL A 106 0.41 -14.94 -6.88
CA VAL A 106 -0.98 -14.49 -6.75
C VAL A 106 -1.02 -12.97 -6.90
N THR A 107 -2.14 -12.43 -7.36
CA THR A 107 -2.36 -10.97 -7.42
C THR A 107 -3.73 -10.66 -6.86
N ASP A 108 -3.73 -9.88 -5.79
CA ASP A 108 -4.91 -9.47 -5.06
C ASP A 108 -5.08 -7.94 -5.12
N PRO A 109 -6.31 -7.44 -4.98
CA PRO A 109 -6.50 -6.03 -4.69
C PRO A 109 -5.95 -5.72 -3.30
N SER A 110 -5.33 -4.55 -3.14
CA SER A 110 -4.80 -4.08 -1.86
C SER A 110 -5.14 -2.62 -1.65
N TYR A 111 -5.45 -2.23 -0.42
CA TYR A 111 -5.42 -0.84 0.00
C TYR A 111 -3.96 -0.42 0.12
N VAL A 112 -3.47 0.31 -0.88
CA VAL A 112 -2.11 0.83 -0.89
C VAL A 112 -2.13 2.23 -0.31
N PHE A 113 -1.61 2.36 0.90
CA PHE A 113 -1.34 3.64 1.54
C PHE A 113 -0.04 4.23 1.01
N SER A 114 -0.04 5.55 0.81
CA SER A 114 1.13 6.35 0.51
C SER A 114 1.25 7.44 1.57
N MET A 115 2.40 7.51 2.22
CA MET A 115 2.60 8.40 3.37
C MET A 115 3.82 9.29 3.16
N VAL A 116 3.63 10.58 3.46
CA VAL A 116 4.71 11.55 3.51
C VAL A 116 5.45 11.35 4.83
N ASP A 117 6.65 10.80 4.78
CA ASP A 117 7.45 10.36 5.93
C ASP A 117 8.72 11.20 6.13
N SER A 118 8.85 12.31 5.39
CA SER A 118 9.97 13.24 5.52
C SER A 118 9.51 14.70 5.50
N GLY A 119 10.29 15.57 6.15
CA GLY A 119 9.99 16.99 6.26
C GLY A 119 8.96 17.35 7.34
N PRO A 120 8.53 18.63 7.40
CA PRO A 120 7.56 19.09 8.39
C PRO A 120 6.21 18.37 8.22
N GLY A 121 5.69 17.82 9.32
CA GLY A 121 4.43 17.07 9.30
C GLY A 121 4.56 15.65 8.72
N ALA A 122 5.77 15.11 8.66
CA ALA A 122 6.01 13.70 8.33
C ALA A 122 5.22 12.77 9.26
N VAL A 123 4.68 11.71 8.68
CA VAL A 123 4.14 10.57 9.41
C VAL A 123 5.29 9.90 10.16
N SER A 124 5.13 9.72 11.47
CA SER A 124 6.10 8.99 12.27
C SER A 124 6.01 7.49 12.00
N GLN A 125 7.15 6.83 12.06
CA GLN A 125 7.27 5.38 11.93
C GLN A 125 6.38 4.61 12.91
N SER A 126 6.22 5.12 14.15
CA SER A 126 5.32 4.51 15.14
C SER A 126 3.87 4.48 14.65
N ASP A 127 3.41 5.54 13.99
CA ASP A 127 2.04 5.60 13.48
C ASP A 127 1.86 4.69 12.25
N VAL A 128 2.88 4.57 11.39
CA VAL A 128 2.90 3.59 10.28
C VAL A 128 2.68 2.19 10.82
N PHE A 129 3.46 1.80 11.83
CA PHE A 129 3.38 0.47 12.42
C PHE A 129 2.02 0.21 13.09
N VAL A 130 1.49 1.20 13.82
CA VAL A 130 0.16 1.13 14.43
C VAL A 130 -0.94 0.98 13.38
N LEU A 131 -0.89 1.76 12.30
CA LEU A 131 -1.85 1.66 11.21
C LEU A 131 -1.81 0.28 10.56
N ASP A 132 -0.62 -0.20 10.23
CA ASP A 132 -0.46 -1.48 9.54
C ASP A 132 -1.00 -2.67 10.34
N ASN A 133 -0.64 -2.75 11.63
CA ASN A 133 -1.16 -3.77 12.52
C ASN A 133 -2.69 -3.68 12.67
N ALA A 134 -3.25 -2.47 12.74
CA ALA A 134 -4.69 -2.27 12.83
C ALA A 134 -5.42 -2.70 11.54
N LEU A 135 -4.83 -2.46 10.37
CA LEU A 135 -5.35 -2.92 9.08
C LEU A 135 -5.34 -4.45 9.02
N GLY A 136 -4.20 -5.09 9.29
CA GLY A 136 -4.09 -6.55 9.28
C GLY A 136 -5.08 -7.23 10.24
N TYR A 137 -5.24 -6.65 11.44
CA TYR A 137 -6.23 -7.12 12.42
C TYR A 137 -7.68 -6.97 11.92
N ALA A 138 -8.07 -5.78 11.50
CA ALA A 138 -9.45 -5.48 11.13
C ALA A 138 -9.86 -6.18 9.82
N LEU A 139 -8.92 -6.35 8.89
CA LEU A 139 -9.13 -7.03 7.61
C LEU A 139 -8.91 -8.55 7.70
N ASN A 140 -8.53 -9.08 8.87
CA ASN A 140 -8.33 -10.52 9.11
C ASN A 140 -7.24 -11.13 8.21
N GLN A 141 -6.16 -10.41 7.92
CA GLN A 141 -5.14 -10.85 6.96
C GLN A 141 -4.08 -11.75 7.59
N ASP A 142 -3.53 -12.69 6.81
CA ASP A 142 -2.35 -13.47 7.22
C ASP A 142 -1.10 -12.59 7.35
N GLY A 143 -1.00 -11.55 6.53
CA GLY A 143 0.07 -10.57 6.55
C GLY A 143 -0.34 -9.28 5.86
N THR A 144 0.27 -8.18 6.31
CA THR A 144 0.34 -6.93 5.56
C THR A 144 1.76 -6.74 5.05
N ALA A 145 1.98 -5.73 4.21
CA ALA A 145 3.32 -5.38 3.78
C ALA A 145 3.59 -3.89 3.94
N GLN A 146 4.72 -3.56 4.58
CA GLN A 146 5.25 -2.21 4.70
C GLN A 146 6.49 -2.08 3.81
N PHE A 147 6.60 -0.95 3.12
CA PHE A 147 7.74 -0.67 2.24
C PHE A 147 8.23 0.76 2.42
N SER A 148 9.54 0.90 2.62
CA SER A 148 10.23 2.18 2.69
C SER A 148 11.21 2.26 1.51
N LEU A 149 11.13 3.27 0.62
CA LEU A 149 12.05 3.40 -0.54
C LEU A 149 13.52 3.56 -0.15
N ARG A 150 13.77 3.90 1.12
CA ARG A 150 15.08 3.93 1.75
C ARG A 150 15.01 3.09 3.00
N TYR A 151 15.88 2.09 3.11
CA TYR A 151 16.05 1.38 4.35
C TYR A 151 16.63 2.29 5.43
N ASP A 152 15.95 2.36 6.57
CA ASP A 152 16.47 2.96 7.80
C ASP A 152 16.31 1.93 8.93
N PRO A 153 17.39 1.43 9.52
CA PRO A 153 17.32 0.40 10.57
C PRO A 153 16.68 0.90 11.88
N SER A 154 16.33 2.18 11.98
CA SER A 154 15.52 2.73 13.06
C SER A 154 14.01 2.70 12.78
N ASN A 155 13.60 2.38 11.55
CA ASN A 155 12.21 2.14 11.16
C ASN A 155 11.69 0.79 11.70
N PRO A 156 10.36 0.55 11.66
CA PRO A 156 9.75 -0.77 11.87
C PRO A 156 10.06 -1.78 10.74
N ASP A 157 11.05 -1.51 9.88
CA ASP A 157 11.45 -2.43 8.83
C ASP A 157 12.13 -3.66 9.47
N ASP A 158 11.64 -4.86 9.17
CA ASP A 158 12.25 -6.09 9.68
C ASP A 158 13.59 -6.38 8.97
N PHE A 159 13.74 -5.95 7.72
CA PHE A 159 14.93 -6.17 6.92
C PHE A 159 15.08 -5.19 5.75
N SER A 160 16.30 -5.10 5.24
CA SER A 160 16.61 -4.45 3.97
C SER A 160 16.36 -5.42 2.81
N SER A 161 15.61 -4.99 1.80
CA SER A 161 15.28 -5.80 0.62
C SER A 161 15.67 -5.07 -0.67
N PRO A 162 16.41 -5.72 -1.59
CA PRO A 162 16.61 -5.18 -2.92
C PRO A 162 15.28 -5.04 -3.64
N TYR A 163 15.07 -3.86 -4.24
CA TYR A 163 13.88 -3.57 -5.02
C TYR A 163 14.24 -2.91 -6.35
N ALA A 164 13.30 -3.02 -7.28
CA ALA A 164 13.25 -2.21 -8.48
C ALA A 164 11.82 -1.72 -8.72
N VAL A 165 11.68 -0.72 -9.57
CA VAL A 165 10.40 -0.16 -9.96
C VAL A 165 10.26 -0.23 -11.47
N VAL A 166 9.10 -0.66 -11.93
CA VAL A 166 8.67 -0.47 -13.32
C VAL A 166 7.62 0.62 -13.35
N THR A 167 7.87 1.65 -14.13
CA THR A 167 6.92 2.73 -14.39
C THR A 167 6.30 2.56 -15.78
N PHE A 168 5.06 3.00 -15.94
CA PHE A 168 4.27 2.88 -17.16
C PHE A 168 3.80 4.27 -17.62
N THR A 169 3.55 4.40 -18.92
CA THR A 169 2.93 5.60 -19.47
C THR A 169 1.43 5.62 -19.18
N GLY A 170 0.95 6.67 -18.51
CA GLY A 170 -0.48 6.80 -18.17
C GLY A 170 -0.87 6.04 -16.90
N TYR A 171 -2.17 5.90 -16.66
CA TYR A 171 -2.71 5.20 -15.49
C TYR A 171 -2.57 3.68 -15.62
N LEU A 172 -2.01 3.04 -14.61
CA LEU A 172 -1.89 1.60 -14.46
C LEU A 172 -3.11 1.07 -13.70
N THR A 173 -4.01 0.41 -14.42
CA THR A 173 -5.10 -0.33 -13.77
C THR A 173 -4.55 -1.57 -13.08
N GLY A 174 -5.20 -2.01 -12.01
CA GLY A 174 -4.80 -3.25 -11.34
C GLY A 174 -4.85 -4.50 -12.22
N LYS A 175 -5.74 -4.54 -13.22
CA LYS A 175 -5.77 -5.61 -14.24
C LYS A 175 -4.51 -5.60 -15.12
N HIS A 176 -4.02 -4.41 -15.49
CA HIS A 176 -2.76 -4.28 -16.23
C HIS A 176 -1.56 -4.65 -15.35
N ALA A 177 -1.57 -4.27 -14.07
CA ALA A 177 -0.55 -4.68 -13.10
C ALA A 177 -0.50 -6.21 -12.94
N GLN A 178 -1.66 -6.86 -12.76
CA GLN A 178 -1.77 -8.32 -12.76
C GLN A 178 -1.21 -8.94 -14.05
N SER A 179 -1.60 -8.41 -15.21
CA SER A 179 -1.13 -8.93 -16.50
C SER A 179 0.38 -8.81 -16.66
N PHE A 180 0.97 -7.70 -16.20
CA PHE A 180 2.42 -7.51 -16.21
C PHE A 180 3.13 -8.50 -15.27
N PHE A 181 2.61 -8.70 -14.07
CA PHE A 181 3.20 -9.67 -13.14
C PHE A 181 3.12 -11.11 -13.66
N GLN A 182 1.97 -11.50 -14.23
CA GLN A 182 1.83 -12.80 -14.89
C GLN A 182 2.80 -12.96 -16.07
N TYR A 183 3.00 -11.89 -16.86
CA TYR A 183 3.98 -11.90 -17.95
C TYR A 183 5.40 -12.10 -17.45
N LEU A 184 5.78 -11.52 -16.31
CA LEU A 184 7.08 -11.76 -15.66
C LEU A 184 7.30 -13.27 -15.42
N GLY A 185 6.27 -13.99 -14.97
CA GLY A 185 6.31 -15.44 -14.78
C GLY A 185 6.51 -16.26 -16.06
N THR A 186 6.20 -15.69 -17.23
CA THR A 186 6.50 -16.33 -18.53
C THR A 186 7.95 -16.14 -18.99
N ILE A 187 8.62 -15.12 -18.45
CA ILE A 187 10.06 -14.89 -18.68
C ILE A 187 10.86 -15.82 -17.79
N ASP A 188 10.53 -15.83 -16.50
CA ASP A 188 11.10 -16.74 -15.52
C ASP A 188 10.10 -16.91 -14.36
N VAL A 189 9.70 -18.15 -14.09
CA VAL A 189 8.75 -18.49 -13.03
C VAL A 189 9.29 -18.11 -11.64
N ASN A 190 10.61 -18.07 -11.46
CA ASN A 190 11.23 -17.71 -10.18
C ASN A 190 11.19 -16.20 -9.90
N LEU A 191 10.94 -15.36 -10.89
CA LEU A 191 10.68 -13.93 -10.71
C LEU A 191 9.24 -13.65 -10.27
N TYR A 192 8.35 -14.60 -10.53
CA TYR A 192 6.92 -14.54 -10.23
C TYR A 192 6.57 -15.28 -8.94
N THR A 193 7.28 -16.37 -8.65
CA THR A 193 7.04 -17.27 -7.52
C THR A 193 8.22 -17.28 -6.54
N GLY A 194 7.99 -17.78 -5.33
CA GLY A 194 9.02 -17.93 -4.30
C GLY A 194 8.90 -16.92 -3.17
N THR A 195 9.46 -17.26 -2.01
CA THR A 195 9.41 -16.44 -0.81
C THR A 195 9.84 -15.01 -1.11
N ASN A 196 9.03 -14.03 -0.71
CA ASN A 196 9.26 -12.59 -0.93
C ASN A 196 9.18 -12.09 -2.37
N ALA A 197 9.01 -12.97 -3.37
CA ALA A 197 8.74 -12.53 -4.74
C ALA A 197 7.36 -11.89 -4.78
N GLY A 198 7.33 -10.60 -5.14
CA GLY A 198 6.09 -9.87 -5.18
C GLY A 198 6.24 -8.45 -5.68
N PHE A 199 5.11 -7.80 -5.81
CA PHE A 199 5.02 -6.41 -6.18
C PHE A 199 3.92 -5.69 -5.40
N THR A 200 4.01 -4.38 -5.33
CA THR A 200 2.91 -3.51 -4.95
C THR A 200 2.85 -2.36 -5.94
N GLN A 201 1.65 -2.09 -6.45
CA GLN A 201 1.40 -0.90 -7.25
C GLN A 201 1.48 0.33 -6.35
N VAL A 202 2.38 1.26 -6.66
CA VAL A 202 2.66 2.45 -5.84
C VAL A 202 2.54 3.73 -6.67
N PRO A 203 1.96 4.81 -6.12
CA PRO A 203 2.11 6.14 -6.70
C PRO A 203 3.45 6.73 -6.27
N LEU A 204 4.49 6.59 -7.09
CA LEU A 204 5.81 7.21 -6.83
C LEU A 204 5.78 8.74 -6.70
N ASN A 205 4.65 9.36 -7.08
CA ASN A 205 4.37 10.75 -6.79
C ASN A 205 3.11 10.79 -5.90
N PRO A 206 3.17 11.38 -4.69
CA PRO A 206 2.05 11.36 -3.72
C PRO A 206 0.74 11.96 -4.26
N PHE A 207 0.77 12.61 -5.43
CA PHE A 207 -0.41 13.14 -6.13
C PHE A 207 -0.35 12.94 -7.66
N GLY A 208 0.45 11.99 -8.14
CA GLY A 208 0.56 11.64 -9.56
C GLY A 208 -0.29 10.42 -9.95
N PRO A 209 -0.35 10.07 -11.25
CA PRO A 209 -1.06 8.87 -11.68
C PRO A 209 -0.39 7.62 -11.08
N ASP A 210 -1.19 6.68 -10.59
CA ASP A 210 -0.69 5.33 -10.28
C ASP A 210 -0.19 4.71 -11.56
N ASN A 211 1.12 4.67 -11.69
CA ASN A 211 1.72 4.21 -12.93
C ASN A 211 2.95 3.36 -12.66
N SER A 212 3.14 2.89 -11.43
CA SER A 212 4.36 2.23 -11.03
C SER A 212 4.06 0.98 -10.22
N MET A 213 4.92 -0.02 -10.39
CA MET A 213 4.94 -1.25 -9.60
C MET A 213 6.33 -1.37 -8.97
N LEU A 214 6.37 -1.40 -7.64
CA LEU A 214 7.57 -1.72 -6.87
C LEU A 214 7.65 -3.23 -6.73
N PHE A 215 8.77 -3.82 -7.11
CA PHE A 215 9.03 -5.26 -7.04
C PHE A 215 10.09 -5.53 -5.99
N LEU A 216 9.85 -6.53 -5.16
CA LEU A 216 10.87 -7.09 -4.28
C LEU A 216 11.54 -8.29 -4.93
N ILE A 217 12.83 -8.43 -4.64
CA ILE A 217 13.54 -9.64 -5.02
C ILE A 217 13.08 -10.81 -4.14
N GLY A 218 12.68 -11.89 -4.79
CA GLY A 218 12.40 -13.17 -4.14
C GLY A 218 13.66 -14.03 -4.00
N ASN A 219 13.53 -15.32 -4.28
CA ASN A 219 14.62 -16.30 -4.16
C ASN A 219 15.54 -16.40 -5.40
N VAL A 220 15.63 -15.34 -6.21
CA VAL A 220 16.50 -15.27 -7.40
C VAL A 220 17.76 -14.45 -7.11
N SER A 221 18.78 -14.60 -7.96
CA SER A 221 19.94 -13.71 -7.88
C SER A 221 19.57 -12.28 -8.32
N ILE A 222 20.30 -11.27 -7.83
CA ILE A 222 20.10 -9.86 -8.25
C ILE A 222 20.22 -9.71 -9.78
N SER A 223 21.21 -10.36 -10.40
CA SER A 223 21.42 -10.28 -11.85
C SER A 223 20.27 -10.91 -12.64
N GLU A 224 19.70 -12.01 -12.15
CA GLU A 224 18.53 -12.66 -12.75
C GLU A 224 17.29 -11.76 -12.63
N PHE A 225 17.08 -11.16 -11.45
CA PHE A 225 16.02 -10.18 -11.21
C PHE A 225 16.12 -8.96 -12.13
N GLU A 226 17.27 -8.31 -12.16
CA GLU A 226 17.54 -7.14 -13.01
C GLU A 226 17.32 -7.47 -14.49
N THR A 227 17.85 -8.61 -14.96
CA THR A 227 17.74 -9.03 -16.36
C THR A 227 16.28 -9.32 -16.73
N GLY A 228 15.59 -10.12 -15.92
CA GLY A 228 14.23 -10.54 -16.22
C GLY A 228 13.21 -9.41 -16.12
N LEU A 229 13.28 -8.60 -15.05
CA LEU A 229 12.37 -7.48 -14.87
C LEU A 229 12.64 -6.35 -15.88
N SER A 230 13.91 -6.07 -16.20
CA SER A 230 14.25 -5.12 -17.26
C SER A 230 13.77 -5.59 -18.64
N LYS A 231 13.91 -6.88 -18.95
CA LYS A 231 13.34 -7.48 -20.16
C LYS A 231 11.81 -7.34 -20.18
N ALA A 232 11.13 -7.61 -19.08
CA ALA A 232 9.68 -7.42 -18.97
C ALA A 232 9.28 -5.95 -19.23
N ALA A 233 9.98 -5.01 -18.57
CA ALA A 233 9.72 -3.58 -18.69
C ALA A 233 9.95 -3.07 -20.13
N THR A 234 11.07 -3.43 -20.76
CA THR A 234 11.45 -2.96 -22.10
C THR A 234 10.59 -3.56 -23.22
N THR A 235 10.03 -4.75 -23.02
CA THR A 235 9.10 -5.38 -23.98
C THR A 235 7.65 -4.96 -23.76
N THR A 236 7.33 -4.35 -22.63
CA THR A 236 5.98 -3.82 -22.35
C THR A 236 5.86 -2.39 -22.87
N PRO A 237 4.87 -2.06 -23.72
CA PRO A 237 4.69 -0.71 -24.22
C PRO A 237 4.60 0.33 -23.10
N GLY A 238 5.47 1.35 -23.16
CA GLY A 238 5.52 2.42 -22.17
C GLY A 238 6.17 2.05 -20.83
N GLY A 239 6.60 0.80 -20.65
CA GLY A 239 7.32 0.31 -19.48
C GLY A 239 8.73 0.88 -19.39
N ARG A 240 9.15 1.28 -18.19
CA ARG A 240 10.51 1.76 -17.91
C ARG A 240 10.99 1.22 -16.57
N TYR A 241 12.15 0.58 -16.61
CA TYR A 241 12.83 0.06 -15.44
C TYR A 241 13.59 1.16 -14.68
N SER A 242 13.64 1.07 -13.36
CA SER A 242 14.42 1.92 -12.45
C SER A 242 14.78 1.13 -11.18
N PRO A 243 15.92 1.39 -10.52
CA PRO A 243 16.97 2.35 -10.88
C PRO A 243 17.86 1.88 -12.04
N LEU A 244 18.70 2.78 -12.55
CA LEU A 244 19.75 2.44 -13.51
C LEU A 244 21.10 2.86 -12.92
N ASP A 245 22.12 2.02 -13.05
CA ASP A 245 23.52 2.35 -12.77
C ASP A 245 24.30 2.44 -14.09
N HIS A 246 24.84 3.61 -14.40
CA HIS A 246 25.50 3.89 -15.68
C HIS A 246 24.69 3.45 -16.93
N GLY A 247 23.36 3.55 -16.85
CA GLY A 247 22.44 3.16 -17.92
C GLY A 247 22.11 1.66 -17.99
N GLN A 248 22.66 0.84 -17.10
CA GLN A 248 22.32 -0.57 -16.95
C GLN A 248 21.30 -0.76 -15.84
N PRO A 249 20.40 -1.77 -15.93
CA PRO A 249 19.51 -2.14 -14.84
C PRO A 249 20.27 -2.37 -13.53
N SER A 250 19.77 -1.81 -12.44
CA SER A 250 20.28 -2.06 -11.09
C SER A 250 19.14 -2.17 -10.08
N VAL A 251 19.45 -2.51 -8.83
CA VAL A 251 18.50 -2.47 -7.71
C VAL A 251 18.88 -1.41 -6.68
N ALA A 252 17.88 -0.92 -5.95
CA ALA A 252 18.08 -0.12 -4.74
C ALA A 252 17.66 -0.95 -3.51
N ASN A 253 17.93 -0.46 -2.30
CA ASN A 253 17.55 -1.13 -1.05
C ASN A 253 16.39 -0.40 -0.39
N ALA A 254 15.28 -1.10 -0.26
CA ALA A 254 14.11 -0.67 0.48
C ALA A 254 14.17 -1.25 1.89
N GLY A 255 13.53 -0.59 2.83
CA GLY A 255 13.06 -1.25 4.04
C GLY A 255 11.78 -2.00 3.76
N ALA A 256 11.65 -3.20 4.33
CA ALA A 256 10.45 -3.99 4.23
C ALA A 256 10.12 -4.63 5.58
N ALA A 257 8.83 -4.71 5.88
CA ALA A 257 8.29 -5.51 6.97
C ALA A 257 7.04 -6.24 6.50
N PHE A 258 6.84 -7.45 7.01
CA PHE A 258 5.67 -8.27 6.70
C PHE A 258 4.98 -8.71 7.99
N PRO A 259 4.45 -7.77 8.79
CA PRO A 259 3.81 -8.15 10.04
C PRO A 259 2.55 -8.98 9.75
N GLY A 260 2.42 -10.03 10.53
CA GLY A 260 1.43 -11.07 10.33
C GLY A 260 0.85 -11.52 11.65
N ASN A 261 -0.24 -12.27 11.54
CA ASN A 261 -0.78 -13.04 12.66
C ASN A 261 -0.93 -14.50 12.22
N ASP A 262 -0.31 -15.40 12.96
CA ASP A 262 -0.62 -16.83 12.88
C ASP A 262 -2.02 -17.03 13.45
N TRP A 263 -3.03 -17.01 12.58
CA TRP A 263 -4.42 -17.17 12.96
C TRP A 263 -4.75 -18.56 13.51
N SER A 264 -3.89 -19.56 13.28
CA SER A 264 -4.05 -20.89 13.87
C SER A 264 -3.65 -20.87 15.34
N ALA A 265 -2.53 -20.23 15.67
CA ALA A 265 -2.06 -20.08 17.05
C ALA A 265 -2.79 -18.98 17.82
N TYR A 266 -3.16 -17.89 17.15
CA TYR A 266 -3.77 -16.67 17.71
C TYR A 266 -5.05 -16.30 16.95
N PRO A 267 -6.14 -17.08 17.07
CA PRO A 267 -7.38 -16.88 16.30
C PRO A 267 -8.11 -15.57 16.61
N ALA A 268 -7.80 -14.97 17.76
CA ALA A 268 -8.31 -13.66 18.14
C ALA A 268 -7.51 -12.49 17.53
N GLY A 269 -6.42 -12.74 16.81
CA GLY A 269 -5.61 -11.72 16.13
C GLY A 269 -4.59 -11.03 17.04
N ASN A 270 -4.24 -11.67 18.17
CA ASN A 270 -3.52 -11.01 19.26
C ASN A 270 -2.15 -10.50 18.85
N GLN A 271 -1.48 -11.11 17.87
CA GLN A 271 -0.14 -10.67 17.44
C GLN A 271 -0.17 -9.30 16.77
N TYR A 272 -1.27 -8.93 16.10
CA TYR A 272 -1.44 -7.55 15.64
C TYR A 272 -1.72 -6.58 16.80
N LEU A 273 -2.39 -7.04 17.86
CA LEU A 273 -2.79 -6.18 18.96
C LEU A 273 -1.66 -5.84 19.94
N VAL A 274 -0.61 -6.67 20.05
CA VAL A 274 0.51 -6.41 20.99
C VAL A 274 1.26 -5.12 20.66
N ASN A 275 1.17 -4.68 19.41
CA ASN A 275 1.85 -3.50 18.87
C ASN A 275 0.99 -2.22 18.94
N LEU A 276 -0.25 -2.34 19.42
CA LEU A 276 -1.16 -1.22 19.58
C LEU A 276 -1.17 -0.72 21.03
N PRO A 277 -1.45 0.56 21.27
CA PRO A 277 -1.70 1.06 22.61
C PRO A 277 -2.82 0.26 23.28
N ASN A 278 -2.59 -0.16 24.53
CA ASN A 278 -3.54 -0.96 25.32
C ASN A 278 -4.72 -0.11 25.82
N SER A 279 -5.57 0.33 24.88
CA SER A 279 -6.80 1.07 25.15
C SER A 279 -8.01 0.14 24.96
N PRO A 280 -8.78 -0.18 26.01
CA PRO A 280 -9.96 -1.03 25.89
C PRO A 280 -10.99 -0.51 24.87
N ARG A 281 -11.11 0.82 24.75
CA ARG A 281 -12.00 1.45 23.76
C ARG A 281 -11.51 1.20 22.34
N LEU A 282 -10.21 1.42 22.08
CA LEU A 282 -9.61 1.17 20.78
C LEU A 282 -9.78 -0.29 20.35
N LEU A 283 -9.43 -1.22 21.25
CA LEU A 283 -9.51 -2.66 20.98
C LEU A 283 -10.95 -3.10 20.67
N SER A 284 -11.93 -2.55 21.39
CA SER A 284 -13.36 -2.80 21.13
C SER A 284 -13.80 -2.27 19.76
N GLN A 285 -13.36 -1.06 19.38
CA GLN A 285 -13.68 -0.48 18.07
C GLN A 285 -13.04 -1.28 16.92
N LEU A 286 -11.77 -1.67 17.04
CA LEU A 286 -11.10 -2.52 16.06
C LEU A 286 -11.75 -3.90 15.95
N ALA A 287 -12.16 -4.50 17.08
CA ALA A 287 -12.89 -5.77 17.07
C ALA A 287 -14.25 -5.65 16.36
N ALA A 288 -14.97 -4.53 16.56
CA ALA A 288 -16.21 -4.27 15.84
C ALA A 288 -15.98 -4.13 14.34
N LEU A 289 -14.93 -3.43 13.91
CA LEU A 289 -14.55 -3.29 12.50
C LEU A 289 -14.15 -4.64 11.88
N ARG A 290 -13.43 -5.47 12.64
CA ARG A 290 -13.12 -6.86 12.24
C ARG A 290 -14.38 -7.68 11.98
N GLN A 291 -15.39 -7.57 12.85
CA GLN A 291 -16.67 -8.25 12.66
C GLN A 291 -17.45 -7.68 11.46
N THR A 292 -17.39 -6.37 11.24
CA THR A 292 -17.95 -5.72 10.06
C THR A 292 -17.33 -6.26 8.77
N HIS A 293 -16.00 -6.42 8.73
CA HIS A 293 -15.30 -7.03 7.61
C HIS A 293 -15.77 -8.48 7.36
N LEU A 294 -15.83 -9.31 8.42
CA LEU A 294 -16.29 -10.69 8.30
C LEU A 294 -17.74 -10.81 7.82
N ARG A 295 -18.64 -9.89 8.20
CA ARG A 295 -20.00 -9.82 7.64
C ARG A 295 -19.96 -9.52 6.13
N ALA A 296 -19.08 -8.63 5.70
CA ALA A 296 -18.92 -8.30 4.29
C ALA A 296 -18.42 -9.51 3.47
N VAL A 297 -17.45 -10.25 4.01
CA VAL A 297 -16.94 -11.51 3.45
C VAL A 297 -18.05 -12.54 3.35
N HIS A 298 -18.84 -12.74 4.41
CA HIS A 298 -19.97 -13.65 4.40
C HIS A 298 -20.99 -13.28 3.32
N ASN A 299 -21.29 -12.00 3.14
CA ASN A 299 -22.20 -11.53 2.09
C ASN A 299 -21.64 -11.77 0.69
N LEU A 300 -20.33 -11.59 0.48
CA LEU A 300 -19.67 -11.94 -0.78
C LEU A 300 -19.75 -13.44 -1.07
N LEU A 301 -19.43 -14.29 -0.09
CA LEU A 301 -19.54 -15.75 -0.22
C LEU A 301 -20.97 -16.20 -0.50
N ALA A 302 -21.96 -15.57 0.13
CA ALA A 302 -23.37 -15.84 -0.17
C ALA A 302 -23.76 -15.45 -1.60
N ALA A 303 -23.15 -14.40 -2.17
CA ALA A 303 -23.37 -14.02 -3.56
C ALA A 303 -22.67 -14.99 -4.53
N ILE A 304 -21.46 -15.44 -4.19
CA ILE A 304 -20.74 -16.48 -4.95
C ILE A 304 -21.58 -17.76 -5.01
N ALA A 305 -22.09 -18.23 -3.88
CA ALA A 305 -22.89 -19.44 -3.80
C ALA A 305 -24.19 -19.38 -4.63
N LYS A 306 -24.72 -18.17 -4.86
CA LYS A 306 -25.91 -17.92 -5.70
C LYS A 306 -25.59 -17.68 -7.17
N GLY A 307 -24.30 -17.53 -7.54
CA GLY A 307 -23.88 -17.14 -8.88
C GLY A 307 -24.33 -15.72 -9.26
N ASP A 308 -24.52 -14.83 -8.28
CA ASP A 308 -25.09 -13.48 -8.49
C ASP A 308 -24.12 -12.34 -8.10
N VAL A 309 -22.81 -12.62 -8.19
CA VAL A 309 -21.72 -11.72 -7.78
C VAL A 309 -21.79 -10.37 -8.48
N ASP A 310 -21.97 -10.33 -9.80
CA ASP A 310 -22.02 -9.07 -10.54
C ASP A 310 -23.20 -8.19 -10.09
N ASP A 311 -24.37 -8.80 -9.88
CA ASP A 311 -25.56 -8.09 -9.40
C ASP A 311 -25.38 -7.62 -7.94
N TYR A 312 -24.76 -8.46 -7.11
CA TYR A 312 -24.37 -8.10 -5.75
C TYR A 312 -23.45 -6.87 -5.75
N LEU A 313 -22.31 -6.92 -6.45
CA LEU A 313 -21.31 -5.86 -6.42
C LEU A 313 -21.77 -4.55 -7.06
N ASN A 314 -22.67 -4.61 -8.06
CA ASN A 314 -23.11 -3.41 -8.79
C ASN A 314 -24.37 -2.77 -8.21
N TYR A 315 -25.30 -3.55 -7.66
CA TYR A 315 -26.64 -3.04 -7.34
C TYR A 315 -27.13 -3.36 -5.93
N ARG A 316 -26.70 -4.47 -5.32
CA ARG A 316 -27.20 -4.90 -4.00
C ARG A 316 -26.20 -4.76 -2.87
N PHE A 317 -24.95 -4.39 -3.15
CA PHE A 317 -23.94 -4.18 -2.12
C PHE A 317 -24.42 -3.11 -1.14
N ARG A 318 -24.37 -3.42 0.15
CA ARG A 318 -24.70 -2.50 1.24
C ARG A 318 -23.56 -2.46 2.23
N CYS A 319 -23.33 -1.30 2.81
CA CYS A 319 -22.33 -1.15 3.85
C CYS A 319 -22.65 -2.08 5.03
N PRO A 320 -21.70 -2.95 5.45
CA PRO A 320 -21.88 -3.98 6.47
C PRO A 320 -21.88 -3.48 7.91
#